data_AF-A0A4S8LUU5-F1
#
_entry.id   AF-A0A4S8LUU5-F1
#
_cell.length_a   1.000
_cell.length_b   1.000
_cell.length_c   1.000
_cell.angle_alpha   90.00
_cell.angle_beta   90.00
_cell.angle_gamma   90.00
#
_symmetry.space_group_name_H-M   'P 1'
#
loop_
_entity.id
_entity.type
_entity.pdbx_description
1 polymer ?
#
loop_
_entity_poly.entity_id
_entity_poly.type
_entity_poly.pdbx_seq_one_letter_code
_entity_poly.pdbx_strand_id
1 'polypeptide(L)'
;MSGFAGQIGCIESSSSFKSLSTADNSQKENEANMLEREALQDDQFTIPLLQGQKYRENLLPKLNFGGISIVMALSRFLLLIQYSFAYHHALWVKGAPKNHWDPLYRPFFVHILSLWFSTTCFLLAFGVIGDNPDKDDQIIKLALWYFPLLVEVAAHFVAISGPYREWVHYSSESISEHNATVFIIILGGGLDNITHGFQLIVGNVSFGWRSLGLISCGVLIFLLLFASNYHTPEPEEGEKKRKKEEGEEEEEEEGEKKKKEDEKEEKEKKEKEKKEKEKKEKEGKSKRVLGAFFFRFFYLSAVIINLEAISAMLKVGTVGAGLGIPLEFLRESQRIMESKGFGRSLNESDYMSSDIPKQLEKQGLELEILLNSINPWIDNATSQNPPDFVLPYNALLRVDEQIIEVVLQNLDSYPTDDLLIAKMDSFYYSLPTNYTLVNNVTFRDIVESVVVSKAMPALWLYGSGGAFLITLGLSSLIGQWPRDKFEWGQILSRFLFGASIALLSVLNLNSSGDILTEDHHYAGSRIWFLAIHSWILPLYAFALLVERVIELVWFFDNDTELWSS
;
A
#
# COMPACT_ATOMS: atom_id res chain seq x y z
N MET A 1 65.08 25.13 -62.35
CA MET A 1 64.85 24.44 -63.64
C MET A 1 63.41 24.72 -64.05
N SER A 2 63.26 25.38 -65.21
CA SER A 2 62.06 25.50 -66.09
C SER A 2 60.71 25.80 -65.42
N GLY A 3 60.10 27.00 -65.51
CA GLY A 3 59.75 27.80 -66.70
C GLY A 3 58.39 27.29 -67.24
N PHE A 4 57.27 28.04 -67.36
CA PHE A 4 56.92 29.25 -68.12
C PHE A 4 55.43 29.57 -67.73
N ALA A 5 54.97 30.77 -67.34
CA ALA A 5 54.67 31.99 -68.11
C ALA A 5 53.50 31.91 -69.13
N GLY A 6 52.47 32.74 -68.88
CA GLY A 6 51.52 33.33 -69.85
C GLY A 6 50.06 32.85 -69.74
N GLN A 7 49.01 33.63 -70.02
CA GLN A 7 48.77 35.07 -70.21
C GLN A 7 47.23 35.25 -70.34
N ILE A 8 46.70 36.32 -69.74
CA ILE A 8 45.50 37.13 -70.07
C ILE A 8 44.35 36.52 -70.91
N GLY A 9 43.13 36.64 -70.39
CA GLY A 9 41.88 36.63 -71.18
C GLY A 9 40.67 37.16 -70.39
N CYS A 10 40.36 38.45 -70.54
CA CYS A 10 39.07 39.04 -70.16
C CYS A 10 38.01 38.68 -71.21
N ILE A 11 36.86 38.13 -70.80
CA ILE A 11 35.61 38.16 -71.56
C ILE A 11 34.44 38.37 -70.57
N GLU A 12 33.67 39.42 -70.81
CA GLU A 12 32.35 39.68 -70.23
C GLU A 12 31.37 38.55 -70.59
N SER A 13 30.54 38.11 -69.63
CA SER A 13 29.15 37.77 -69.94
C SER A 13 28.29 37.82 -68.68
N SER A 14 27.56 38.93 -68.57
CA SER A 14 26.38 39.08 -67.73
C SER A 14 25.23 38.31 -68.36
N SER A 15 24.75 37.23 -67.71
CA SER A 15 23.33 36.84 -67.61
C SER A 15 23.18 35.36 -67.19
N SER A 16 23.16 35.06 -65.88
CA SER A 16 22.46 33.87 -65.37
C SER A 16 22.39 33.88 -63.84
N PHE A 17 21.54 34.73 -63.28
CA PHE A 17 21.27 34.76 -61.83
C PHE A 17 19.78 34.98 -61.60
N LYS A 18 18.95 34.00 -61.99
CA LYS A 18 17.51 34.02 -61.72
C LYS A 18 16.83 32.65 -61.68
N SER A 19 17.57 31.55 -61.50
CA SER A 19 16.99 30.19 -61.40
C SER A 19 17.47 29.35 -60.21
N LEU A 20 18.25 29.92 -59.29
CA LEU A 20 18.79 29.18 -58.12
C LEU A 20 18.06 29.46 -56.80
N SER A 21 16.83 29.99 -56.86
CA SER A 21 16.00 30.28 -55.66
C SER A 21 14.78 29.37 -55.53
N THR A 22 14.46 28.57 -56.55
CA THR A 22 13.27 27.70 -56.56
C THR A 22 13.59 26.25 -56.19
N ALA A 23 14.85 25.82 -56.25
CA ALA A 23 15.25 24.45 -55.91
C ALA A 23 15.36 24.23 -54.39
N ASP A 24 15.71 25.26 -53.61
CA ASP A 24 15.92 25.14 -52.16
C ASP A 24 14.58 25.07 -51.39
N ASN A 25 13.54 25.76 -51.86
CA ASN A 25 12.20 25.69 -51.26
C ASN A 25 11.52 24.33 -51.49
N SER A 26 11.77 23.66 -52.61
CA SER A 26 11.22 22.33 -52.90
C SER A 26 11.80 21.24 -51.99
N GLN A 27 13.05 21.40 -51.54
CA GLN A 27 13.69 20.41 -50.67
C GLN A 27 13.17 20.53 -49.22
N LYS A 28 13.00 21.76 -48.72
CA LYS A 28 12.39 22.02 -47.40
C LYS A 28 10.93 21.56 -47.31
N GLU A 29 10.17 21.73 -48.39
CA GLU A 29 8.77 21.28 -48.45
C GLU A 29 8.67 19.75 -48.48
N ASN A 30 9.63 19.05 -49.09
CA ASN A 30 9.71 17.59 -49.06
C ASN A 30 10.15 17.03 -47.69
N GLU A 31 11.05 17.72 -46.97
CA GLU A 31 11.44 17.34 -45.60
C GLU A 31 10.29 17.54 -44.60
N ALA A 32 9.56 18.66 -44.69
CA ALA A 32 8.39 18.91 -43.84
C ALA A 32 7.28 17.87 -44.05
N ASN A 33 6.99 17.51 -45.30
CA ASN A 33 6.00 16.46 -45.63
C ASN A 33 6.46 15.05 -45.19
N MET A 34 7.76 14.81 -45.10
CA MET A 34 8.31 13.54 -44.62
C MET A 34 8.20 13.43 -43.10
N LEU A 35 8.54 14.51 -42.38
CA LEU A 35 8.37 14.62 -40.92
C LEU A 35 6.90 14.53 -40.49
N GLU A 36 5.98 15.14 -41.24
CA GLU A 36 4.53 15.03 -40.97
C GLU A 36 4.02 13.60 -41.19
N ARG A 37 4.55 12.88 -42.19
CA ARG A 37 4.22 11.48 -42.41
C ARG A 37 4.79 10.56 -41.33
N GLU A 38 5.99 10.82 -40.84
CA GLU A 38 6.57 10.07 -39.71
C GLU A 38 5.77 10.31 -38.42
N ALA A 39 5.38 11.55 -38.13
CA ALA A 39 4.51 11.87 -36.99
C ALA A 39 3.13 11.19 -37.07
N LEU A 40 2.51 11.17 -38.25
CA LEU A 40 1.24 10.46 -38.49
C LEU A 40 1.38 8.92 -38.41
N GLN A 41 2.55 8.39 -38.73
CA GLN A 41 2.83 6.97 -38.67
C GLN A 41 3.07 6.50 -37.23
N ASP A 42 3.60 7.37 -36.37
CA ASP A 42 3.79 7.13 -34.95
C ASP A 42 2.45 7.13 -34.17
N ASP A 43 1.52 8.03 -34.54
CA ASP A 43 0.14 8.03 -34.02
C ASP A 43 -0.62 6.72 -34.35
N GLN A 44 -0.32 6.09 -35.49
CA GLN A 44 -0.93 4.81 -35.85
C GLN A 44 -0.41 3.63 -35.03
N PHE A 45 0.78 3.72 -34.42
CA PHE A 45 1.38 2.63 -33.64
C PHE A 45 1.12 2.76 -32.14
N THR A 46 1.05 3.99 -31.63
CA THR A 46 0.76 4.29 -30.22
C THR A 46 -0.67 3.94 -29.83
N ILE A 47 -1.68 4.24 -30.67
CA ILE A 47 -3.09 3.98 -30.34
C ILE A 47 -3.39 2.47 -30.13
N PRO A 48 -2.96 1.55 -31.01
CA PRO A 48 -3.17 0.11 -30.80
C PRO A 48 -2.41 -0.46 -29.59
N LEU A 49 -1.20 0.04 -29.32
CA LEU A 49 -0.39 -0.38 -28.18
C LEU A 49 -1.07 0.02 -26.86
N LEU A 50 -1.54 1.27 -26.77
CA LEU A 50 -2.27 1.81 -25.63
C LEU A 50 -3.60 1.07 -25.40
N GLN A 51 -4.29 0.64 -26.48
CA GLN A 51 -5.47 -0.23 -26.38
C GLN A 51 -5.13 -1.65 -25.88
N GLY A 52 -4.06 -2.26 -26.39
CA GLY A 52 -3.60 -3.59 -25.95
C GLY A 52 -3.15 -3.61 -24.48
N GLN A 53 -2.56 -2.51 -24.02
CA GLN A 53 -2.10 -2.34 -22.63
C GLN A 53 -3.25 -2.10 -21.67
N LYS A 54 -4.17 -1.19 -22.02
CA LYS A 54 -5.43 -1.03 -21.28
C LYS A 54 -6.19 -2.35 -21.18
N TYR A 55 -6.12 -3.21 -22.20
CA TYR A 55 -6.66 -4.57 -22.12
C TYR A 55 -5.93 -5.43 -21.09
N ARG A 56 -4.58 -5.42 -21.06
CA ARG A 56 -3.76 -6.19 -20.11
C ARG A 56 -3.93 -5.76 -18.65
N GLU A 57 -3.93 -4.45 -18.36
CA GLU A 57 -4.15 -3.90 -17.01
C GLU A 57 -5.54 -4.25 -16.48
N ASN A 58 -6.54 -4.31 -17.37
CA ASN A 58 -7.87 -4.80 -17.00
C ASN A 58 -7.93 -6.32 -16.85
N LEU A 59 -6.96 -7.07 -17.38
CA LEU A 59 -6.93 -8.53 -17.37
C LEU A 59 -6.18 -9.08 -16.15
N LEU A 60 -5.07 -8.46 -15.74
CA LEU A 60 -4.22 -8.97 -14.64
C LEU A 60 -4.95 -9.07 -13.29
N PRO A 61 -5.66 -8.04 -12.81
CA PRO A 61 -6.46 -8.15 -11.59
C PRO A 61 -7.55 -9.23 -11.70
N LYS A 62 -8.15 -9.39 -12.88
CA LYS A 62 -9.16 -10.45 -13.13
C LYS A 62 -8.54 -11.84 -13.02
N LEU A 63 -7.39 -12.06 -13.63
CA LEU A 63 -6.66 -13.32 -13.58
C LEU A 63 -6.16 -13.62 -12.16
N ASN A 64 -5.59 -12.64 -11.46
CA ASN A 64 -5.15 -12.80 -10.08
C ASN A 64 -6.32 -13.13 -9.16
N PHE A 65 -7.44 -12.41 -9.26
CA PHE A 65 -8.63 -12.68 -8.45
C PHE A 65 -9.25 -14.05 -8.77
N GLY A 66 -9.23 -14.47 -10.04
CA GLY A 66 -9.62 -15.82 -10.45
C GLY A 66 -8.71 -16.89 -9.85
N GLY A 67 -7.39 -16.68 -9.90
CA GLY A 67 -6.37 -17.54 -9.29
C GLY A 67 -6.54 -17.68 -7.77
N ILE A 68 -6.77 -16.57 -7.06
CA ILE A 68 -7.03 -16.62 -5.62
C ILE A 68 -8.35 -17.33 -5.34
N SER A 69 -9.40 -17.10 -6.14
CA SER A 69 -10.71 -17.75 -5.96
C SER A 69 -10.64 -19.26 -6.13
N ILE A 70 -9.90 -19.77 -7.13
CA ILE A 70 -9.74 -21.22 -7.31
C ILE A 70 -8.91 -21.84 -6.18
N VAL A 71 -7.85 -21.17 -5.72
CA VAL A 71 -7.05 -21.64 -4.58
C VAL A 71 -7.89 -21.69 -3.30
N MET A 72 -8.72 -20.67 -3.05
CA MET A 72 -9.64 -20.63 -1.92
C MET A 72 -10.69 -21.75 -2.01
N ALA A 73 -11.30 -21.96 -3.18
CA ALA A 73 -12.24 -23.06 -3.40
C ALA A 73 -11.59 -24.43 -3.14
N LEU A 74 -10.40 -24.68 -3.69
CA LEU A 74 -9.67 -25.93 -3.50
C LEU A 74 -9.26 -26.15 -2.04
N SER A 75 -8.83 -25.10 -1.34
CA SER A 75 -8.53 -25.15 0.09
C SER A 75 -9.75 -25.58 0.91
N ARG A 76 -10.93 -25.01 0.64
CA ARG A 76 -12.18 -25.37 1.33
C ARG A 76 -12.66 -26.78 0.95
N PHE A 77 -12.47 -27.17 -0.30
CA PHE A 77 -12.77 -28.52 -0.75
C PHE A 77 -11.89 -29.58 -0.07
N LEU A 78 -10.60 -29.31 0.12
CA LEU A 78 -9.72 -30.20 0.88
C LEU A 78 -10.12 -30.29 2.35
N LEU A 79 -10.48 -29.17 2.99
CA LEU A 79 -11.04 -29.18 4.34
C LEU A 79 -12.37 -29.97 4.39
N LEU A 80 -13.24 -29.79 3.41
CA LEU A 80 -14.50 -30.54 3.29
C LEU A 80 -14.24 -32.05 3.24
N ILE A 81 -13.25 -32.49 2.47
CA ILE A 81 -12.82 -33.89 2.41
C ILE A 81 -12.32 -34.36 3.78
N GLN A 82 -11.45 -33.60 4.45
CA GLN A 82 -10.93 -33.94 5.78
C GLN A 82 -12.04 -34.08 6.82
N TYR A 83 -12.98 -33.11 6.88
CA TYR A 83 -14.13 -33.16 7.78
C TYR A 83 -15.07 -34.32 7.44
N SER A 84 -15.25 -34.64 6.16
CA SER A 84 -16.04 -35.79 5.72
C SER A 84 -15.40 -37.11 6.14
N PHE A 85 -14.08 -37.25 6.01
CA PHE A 85 -13.34 -38.42 6.51
C PHE A 85 -13.40 -38.53 8.03
N ALA A 86 -13.22 -37.43 8.76
CA ALA A 86 -13.33 -37.41 10.22
C ALA A 86 -14.75 -37.83 10.67
N TYR A 87 -15.78 -37.32 10.00
CA TYR A 87 -17.17 -37.71 10.24
C TYR A 87 -17.39 -39.20 9.96
N HIS A 88 -16.93 -39.71 8.82
CA HIS A 88 -17.04 -41.13 8.48
C HIS A 88 -16.28 -42.02 9.47
N HIS A 89 -15.09 -41.61 9.90
CA HIS A 89 -14.32 -42.34 10.91
C HIS A 89 -15.04 -42.34 12.27
N ALA A 90 -15.64 -41.22 12.67
CA ALA A 90 -16.44 -41.13 13.90
C ALA A 90 -17.71 -41.99 13.86
N LEU A 91 -18.28 -42.25 12.67
CA LEU A 91 -19.35 -43.23 12.49
C LEU A 91 -18.84 -44.68 12.60
N TRP A 92 -17.60 -44.94 12.20
CA TRP A 92 -17.06 -46.29 12.10
C TRP A 92 -16.41 -46.81 13.39
N VAL A 93 -15.88 -45.92 14.24
CA VAL A 93 -15.31 -46.27 15.56
C VAL A 93 -16.43 -46.64 16.55
N LYS A 94 -16.90 -47.88 16.37
CA LYS A 94 -17.64 -48.81 17.26
C LYS A 94 -18.27 -48.23 18.52
N GLY A 95 -19.60 -48.13 18.48
CA GLY A 95 -20.45 -47.87 19.64
C GLY A 95 -21.57 -46.86 19.37
N ALA A 96 -21.57 -46.22 18.19
CA ALA A 96 -22.55 -45.23 17.80
C ALA A 96 -23.98 -45.77 17.98
N PRO A 97 -24.88 -45.04 18.66
CA PRO A 97 -26.25 -45.49 18.85
C PRO A 97 -26.93 -45.67 17.49
N LYS A 98 -27.84 -46.63 17.39
CA LYS A 98 -28.49 -47.02 16.11
C LYS A 98 -29.25 -45.88 15.40
N ASN A 99 -29.44 -44.73 16.04
CA ASN A 99 -30.09 -43.57 15.44
C ASN A 99 -29.05 -42.68 14.75
N HIS A 100 -29.07 -42.66 13.42
CA HIS A 100 -28.17 -41.84 12.61
C HIS A 100 -28.32 -40.32 12.86
N TRP A 101 -29.40 -39.90 13.50
CA TRP A 101 -29.72 -38.50 13.82
C TRP A 101 -29.27 -38.08 15.21
N ASP A 102 -28.30 -38.78 15.79
CA ASP A 102 -27.87 -38.46 17.14
C ASP A 102 -27.35 -37.01 17.22
N PRO A 103 -27.73 -36.29 18.28
CA PRO A 103 -27.36 -34.89 18.45
C PRO A 103 -25.84 -34.64 18.35
N LEU A 104 -25.03 -35.65 18.67
CA LEU A 104 -23.56 -35.59 18.65
C LEU A 104 -22.96 -35.15 17.30
N TYR A 105 -23.59 -35.49 16.18
CA TYR A 105 -22.99 -35.27 14.86
C TYR A 105 -23.37 -33.93 14.22
N ARG A 106 -24.25 -33.13 14.87
CA ARG A 106 -24.71 -31.85 14.31
C ARG A 106 -23.58 -30.84 14.06
N PRO A 107 -22.55 -30.68 14.92
CA PRO A 107 -21.45 -29.76 14.66
C PRO A 107 -20.67 -30.09 13.37
N PHE A 108 -20.42 -31.39 13.13
CA PHE A 108 -19.79 -31.85 11.88
C PHE A 108 -20.64 -31.47 10.67
N PHE A 109 -21.96 -31.68 10.76
CA PHE A 109 -22.86 -31.33 9.66
C PHE A 109 -22.89 -29.83 9.38
N VAL A 110 -22.90 -29.00 10.42
CA VAL A 110 -22.83 -27.53 10.29
C VAL A 110 -21.53 -27.11 9.59
N HIS A 111 -20.38 -27.67 9.97
CA HIS A 111 -19.11 -27.37 9.31
C HIS A 111 -19.04 -27.87 7.87
N ILE A 112 -19.43 -29.14 7.62
CA ILE A 112 -19.46 -29.73 6.27
C ILE A 112 -20.37 -28.90 5.35
N LEU A 113 -21.56 -28.52 5.81
CA LEU A 113 -22.49 -27.70 5.02
C LEU A 113 -21.92 -26.31 4.74
N SER A 114 -21.29 -25.67 5.74
CA SER A 114 -20.65 -24.36 5.57
C SER A 114 -19.47 -24.40 4.59
N LEU A 115 -18.63 -25.45 4.65
CA LEU A 115 -17.49 -25.63 3.74
C LEU A 115 -17.95 -25.94 2.32
N TRP A 116 -18.99 -26.76 2.17
CA TRP A 116 -19.60 -27.03 0.86
C TRP A 116 -20.20 -25.76 0.25
N PHE A 117 -20.93 -24.99 1.05
CA PHE A 117 -21.48 -23.70 0.64
C PHE A 117 -20.39 -22.74 0.18
N SER A 118 -19.34 -22.60 0.98
CA SER A 118 -18.18 -21.75 0.68
C SER A 118 -17.41 -22.16 -0.57
N THR A 119 -17.15 -23.46 -0.73
CA THR A 119 -16.55 -24.01 -1.95
C THR A 119 -17.38 -23.66 -3.17
N THR A 120 -18.71 -23.81 -3.07
CA THR A 120 -19.63 -23.48 -4.16
C THR A 120 -19.61 -21.97 -4.47
N CYS A 121 -19.64 -21.11 -3.46
CA CYS A 121 -19.56 -19.66 -3.64
C CYS A 121 -18.26 -19.22 -4.31
N PHE A 122 -17.09 -19.77 -3.92
CA PHE A 122 -15.82 -19.43 -4.55
C PHE A 122 -15.70 -19.95 -5.99
N LEU A 123 -16.26 -21.13 -6.30
CA LEU A 123 -16.35 -21.63 -7.69
C LEU A 123 -17.30 -20.79 -8.54
N LEU A 124 -18.42 -20.34 -7.97
CA LEU A 124 -19.32 -19.40 -8.62
C LEU A 124 -18.66 -18.05 -8.84
N ALA A 125 -17.92 -17.53 -7.86
CA ALA A 125 -17.14 -16.32 -8.01
C ALA A 125 -16.12 -16.45 -9.16
N PHE A 126 -15.43 -17.59 -9.25
CA PHE A 126 -14.56 -17.92 -10.38
C PHE A 126 -15.30 -17.88 -11.73
N GLY A 127 -16.49 -18.49 -11.81
CA GLY A 127 -17.31 -18.48 -13.03
C GLY A 127 -17.83 -17.08 -13.41
N VAL A 128 -18.23 -16.27 -12.42
CA VAL A 128 -18.73 -14.89 -12.60
C VAL A 128 -17.60 -13.92 -12.97
N ILE A 129 -16.32 -14.29 -12.85
CA ILE A 129 -15.19 -13.47 -13.30
C ILE A 129 -15.05 -13.40 -14.84
N GLY A 130 -15.90 -14.10 -15.60
CA GLY A 130 -15.95 -14.09 -17.07
C GLY A 130 -16.13 -12.71 -17.75
N ASP A 131 -16.02 -12.73 -19.08
CA ASP A 131 -15.74 -11.59 -19.97
C ASP A 131 -16.57 -10.31 -19.69
N ASN A 132 -15.85 -9.23 -19.36
CA ASN A 132 -16.33 -7.86 -19.12
C ASN A 132 -17.44 -7.69 -18.06
N PRO A 133 -17.08 -7.73 -16.77
CA PRO A 133 -18.05 -7.53 -15.69
C PRO A 133 -18.60 -6.11 -15.65
N ASP A 134 -19.92 -5.99 -15.55
CA ASP A 134 -20.58 -4.73 -15.22
C ASP A 134 -20.31 -4.34 -13.75
N LYS A 135 -20.67 -3.12 -13.34
CA LYS A 135 -20.57 -2.66 -11.96
C LYS A 135 -21.32 -3.60 -11.00
N ASP A 136 -22.45 -4.14 -11.42
CA ASP A 136 -23.24 -5.09 -10.64
C ASP A 136 -22.49 -6.41 -10.42
N ASP A 137 -21.73 -6.88 -11.42
CA ASP A 137 -20.91 -8.08 -11.29
C ASP A 137 -19.77 -7.89 -10.28
N GLN A 138 -19.24 -6.67 -10.14
CA GLN A 138 -18.23 -6.38 -9.11
C GLN A 138 -18.82 -6.49 -7.70
N ILE A 139 -20.06 -6.02 -7.50
CA ILE A 139 -20.77 -6.15 -6.22
C ILE A 139 -21.09 -7.61 -5.93
N ILE A 140 -21.58 -8.36 -6.93
CA ILE A 140 -21.86 -9.80 -6.79
C ILE A 140 -20.58 -10.57 -6.48
N LYS A 141 -19.45 -10.24 -7.12
CA LYS A 141 -18.13 -10.84 -6.82
C LYS A 141 -17.73 -10.60 -5.37
N LEU A 142 -17.85 -9.35 -4.92
CA LEU A 142 -17.53 -8.99 -3.53
C LEU A 142 -18.43 -9.76 -2.56
N ALA A 143 -19.74 -9.82 -2.83
CA ALA A 143 -20.69 -10.57 -2.03
C ALA A 143 -20.36 -12.07 -1.99
N LEU A 144 -20.09 -12.70 -3.15
CA LEU A 144 -19.73 -14.12 -3.25
C LEU A 144 -18.41 -14.47 -2.55
N TRP A 145 -17.54 -13.48 -2.32
CA TRP A 145 -16.27 -13.68 -1.62
C TRP A 145 -16.40 -13.56 -0.10
N TYR A 146 -17.05 -12.50 0.38
CA TYR A 146 -17.14 -12.24 1.83
C TYR A 146 -18.28 -12.99 2.50
N PHE A 147 -19.41 -13.19 1.81
CA PHE A 147 -20.56 -13.90 2.36
C PHE A 147 -20.23 -15.32 2.84
N PRO A 148 -19.56 -16.20 2.06
CA PRO A 148 -19.24 -17.53 2.55
C PRO A 148 -18.30 -17.52 3.75
N LEU A 149 -17.36 -16.57 3.83
CA LEU A 149 -16.51 -16.40 5.01
C LEU A 149 -17.34 -16.04 6.25
N LEU A 150 -18.32 -15.15 6.12
CA LEU A 150 -19.25 -14.82 7.21
C LEU A 150 -20.09 -16.04 7.64
N VAL A 151 -20.52 -16.86 6.69
CA VAL A 151 -21.25 -18.10 6.98
C VAL A 151 -20.37 -19.12 7.70
N GLU A 152 -19.11 -19.28 7.30
CA GLU A 152 -18.14 -20.14 8.00
C GLU A 152 -17.90 -19.65 9.44
N VAL A 153 -17.68 -18.35 9.63
CA VAL A 153 -17.53 -17.74 10.97
C VAL A 153 -18.78 -18.02 11.82
N ALA A 154 -19.97 -17.77 11.27
CA ALA A 154 -21.23 -18.04 11.96
C ALA A 154 -21.39 -19.53 12.29
N ALA A 155 -20.98 -20.43 11.41
CA ALA A 155 -21.00 -21.87 11.63
C ALA A 155 -20.15 -22.28 12.85
N HIS A 156 -18.96 -21.68 13.03
CA HIS A 156 -18.15 -21.86 14.24
C HIS A 156 -18.86 -21.35 15.50
N PHE A 157 -19.49 -20.18 15.45
CA PHE A 157 -20.26 -19.67 16.60
C PHE A 157 -21.46 -20.55 16.95
N VAL A 158 -22.17 -21.08 15.94
CA VAL A 158 -23.30 -22.00 16.13
C VAL A 158 -22.82 -23.33 16.71
N ALA A 159 -21.70 -23.86 16.23
CA ALA A 159 -21.10 -25.09 16.74
C ALA A 159 -20.72 -24.97 18.24
N ILE A 160 -20.20 -23.81 18.67
CA ILE A 160 -19.84 -23.55 20.07
C ILE A 160 -21.05 -23.23 20.96
N SER A 161 -22.02 -22.47 20.43
CA SER A 161 -23.14 -21.96 21.23
C SER A 161 -24.25 -22.99 21.48
N GLY A 162 -24.22 -24.12 20.78
CA GLY A 162 -25.24 -25.16 20.89
C GLY A 162 -25.09 -26.06 22.12
N PRO A 163 -26.03 -27.01 22.31
CA PRO A 163 -25.98 -28.03 23.37
C PRO A 163 -24.79 -29.01 23.25
N TYR A 164 -23.90 -28.83 22.27
CA TYR A 164 -22.80 -29.73 21.89
C TYR A 164 -21.43 -29.29 22.39
N ARG A 165 -21.41 -28.30 23.27
CA ARG A 165 -20.21 -27.58 23.72
C ARG A 165 -19.11 -28.44 24.35
N GLU A 166 -19.44 -29.62 24.87
CA GLU A 166 -18.47 -30.52 25.50
C GLU A 166 -17.56 -31.25 24.49
N TRP A 167 -17.89 -31.21 23.19
CA TRP A 167 -17.21 -32.01 22.18
C TRP A 167 -16.13 -31.26 21.40
N VAL A 168 -16.27 -29.94 21.24
CA VAL A 168 -15.33 -29.11 20.47
C VAL A 168 -14.65 -28.16 21.43
N HIS A 169 -13.49 -28.58 21.94
CA HIS A 169 -12.64 -27.72 22.77
C HIS A 169 -11.62 -27.00 21.89
N TYR A 170 -11.78 -25.69 21.76
CA TYR A 170 -10.74 -24.84 21.20
C TYR A 170 -9.74 -24.53 22.30
N SER A 171 -8.56 -25.15 22.24
CA SER A 171 -7.46 -24.78 23.11
C SER A 171 -6.98 -23.38 22.72
N SER A 172 -7.12 -22.44 23.64
CA SER A 172 -6.60 -21.07 23.51
C SER A 172 -5.11 -21.06 23.18
N GLU A 173 -4.36 -22.00 23.74
CA GLU A 173 -2.93 -22.20 23.50
C GLU A 173 -2.65 -22.53 22.03
N SER A 174 -3.33 -23.53 21.46
CA SER A 174 -3.14 -23.91 20.05
C SER A 174 -3.49 -22.79 19.07
N ILE A 175 -4.53 -22.01 19.41
CA ILE A 175 -4.95 -20.86 18.62
C ILE A 175 -3.94 -19.72 18.73
N SER A 176 -3.43 -19.45 19.94
CA SER A 176 -2.42 -18.42 20.19
C SER A 176 -1.13 -18.74 19.46
N GLU A 177 -0.65 -19.98 19.53
CA GLU A 177 0.56 -20.44 18.86
C GLU A 177 0.46 -20.30 17.33
N HIS A 178 -0.68 -20.68 16.75
CA HIS A 178 -0.92 -20.52 15.32
C HIS A 178 -0.96 -19.04 14.92
N ASN A 179 -1.66 -18.20 15.69
CA ASN A 179 -1.72 -16.77 15.45
C ASN A 179 -0.36 -16.07 15.57
N ALA A 180 0.45 -16.46 16.55
CA ALA A 180 1.80 -15.94 16.71
C ALA A 180 2.67 -16.29 15.49
N THR A 181 2.55 -17.52 14.98
CA THR A 181 3.26 -17.95 13.77
C THR A 181 2.83 -17.13 12.55
N VAL A 182 1.53 -16.96 12.32
CA VAL A 182 0.99 -16.16 11.21
C VAL A 182 1.43 -14.70 11.33
N PHE A 183 1.38 -14.13 12.54
CA PHE A 183 1.86 -12.77 12.81
C PHE A 183 3.35 -12.62 12.47
N ILE A 184 4.20 -13.55 12.90
CA ILE A 184 5.65 -13.51 12.61
C ILE A 184 5.92 -13.57 11.10
N ILE A 185 5.19 -14.42 10.37
CA ILE A 185 5.33 -14.52 8.90
C ILE A 185 4.94 -13.20 8.23
N ILE A 186 3.79 -12.63 8.62
CA ILE A 186 3.29 -11.35 8.11
C ILE A 186 4.30 -10.22 8.41
N LEU A 187 4.79 -10.18 9.64
CA LEU A 187 5.73 -9.16 10.10
C LEU A 187 7.08 -9.32 9.40
N GLY A 188 7.52 -10.55 9.13
CA GLY A 188 8.70 -10.84 8.33
C GLY A 188 8.57 -10.35 6.89
N GLY A 189 7.45 -10.65 6.21
CA GLY A 189 7.18 -10.16 4.85
C GLY A 189 7.06 -8.63 4.77
N GLY A 190 6.39 -8.01 5.75
CA GLY A 190 6.32 -6.55 5.84
C GLY A 190 7.67 -5.90 6.16
N LEU A 191 8.50 -6.54 7.01
CA LEU A 191 9.87 -6.08 7.28
C LEU A 191 10.72 -6.12 6.02
N ASP A 192 10.65 -7.20 5.23
CA ASP A 192 11.37 -7.33 3.96
C ASP A 192 11.01 -6.16 3.01
N ASN A 193 9.71 -5.88 2.84
CA ASN A 193 9.22 -4.75 2.05
C ASN A 193 9.71 -3.38 2.57
N ILE A 194 9.77 -3.18 3.89
CA ILE A 194 10.29 -1.94 4.50
C ILE A 194 11.81 -1.84 4.28
N THR A 195 12.55 -2.94 4.44
CA THR A 195 14.00 -2.96 4.24
C THR A 195 14.38 -2.72 2.78
N HIS A 196 13.59 -3.21 1.83
CA HIS A 196 13.73 -2.85 0.43
C HIS A 196 13.51 -1.34 0.21
N GLY A 197 12.52 -0.73 0.88
CA GLY A 197 12.36 0.72 0.93
C GLY A 197 13.58 1.45 1.51
N PHE A 198 14.22 0.91 2.55
CA PHE A 198 15.46 1.47 3.11
C PHE A 198 16.65 1.35 2.16
N GLN A 199 16.78 0.23 1.43
CA GLN A 199 17.82 0.06 0.43
C GLN A 199 17.73 1.14 -0.65
N LEU A 200 16.52 1.48 -1.10
CA LEU A 200 16.29 2.57 -2.05
C LEU A 200 16.69 3.92 -1.48
N ILE A 201 16.36 4.19 -0.21
CA ILE A 201 16.73 5.45 0.46
C ILE A 201 18.25 5.57 0.62
N VAL A 202 18.93 4.49 1.01
CA VAL A 202 20.40 4.47 1.22
C VAL A 202 21.15 4.51 -0.11
N GLY A 203 20.61 3.87 -1.15
CA GLY A 203 21.17 3.91 -2.50
C GLY A 203 20.97 5.24 -3.23
N ASN A 204 20.01 6.06 -2.79
CA ASN A 204 19.73 7.35 -3.42
C ASN A 204 20.84 8.37 -3.12
N VAL A 205 21.26 9.08 -4.16
CA VAL A 205 22.28 10.13 -4.13
C VAL A 205 21.89 11.35 -3.27
N SER A 206 20.60 11.46 -2.93
CA SER A 206 20.05 12.45 -1.99
C SER A 206 20.08 11.97 -0.51
N PHE A 207 20.78 10.89 -0.18
CA PHE A 207 20.91 10.43 1.20
C PHE A 207 21.44 11.55 2.11
N GLY A 208 20.61 11.96 3.08
CA GLY A 208 20.94 13.00 4.04
C GLY A 208 20.24 12.79 5.40
N TRP A 209 20.34 13.77 6.29
CA TRP A 209 19.74 13.71 7.63
C TRP A 209 18.25 13.43 7.63
N ARG A 210 17.55 13.92 6.60
CA ARG A 210 16.14 13.66 6.40
C ARG A 210 15.85 12.18 6.14
N SER A 211 16.59 11.57 5.23
CA SER A 211 16.53 10.14 4.92
C SER A 211 16.78 9.28 6.15
N LEU A 212 17.79 9.64 6.96
CA LEU A 212 18.09 8.98 8.23
C LEU A 212 16.90 9.09 9.21
N GLY A 213 16.27 10.28 9.30
CA GLY A 213 15.07 10.48 10.10
C GLY A 213 13.90 9.59 9.66
N LEU A 214 13.69 9.42 8.35
CA LEU A 214 12.64 8.53 7.82
C LEU A 214 12.91 7.06 8.14
N ILE A 215 14.16 6.60 7.97
CA ILE A 215 14.56 5.23 8.36
C ILE A 215 14.32 5.03 9.85
N SER A 216 14.73 5.99 10.69
CA SER A 216 14.51 5.94 12.13
C SER A 216 13.01 5.88 12.49
N CYS A 217 12.16 6.67 11.82
CA CYS A 217 10.71 6.61 12.00
C CYS A 217 10.13 5.26 11.58
N GLY A 218 10.55 4.71 10.44
CA GLY A 218 10.10 3.38 9.97
C GLY A 218 10.46 2.27 10.96
N VAL A 219 11.70 2.27 11.47
CA VAL A 219 12.15 1.33 12.50
C VAL A 219 11.36 1.52 13.80
N LEU A 220 11.13 2.76 14.23
CA LEU A 220 10.36 3.04 15.44
C LEU A 220 8.91 2.55 15.31
N ILE A 221 8.25 2.81 14.19
CA ILE A 221 6.90 2.30 13.92
C ILE A 221 6.89 0.77 14.00
N PHE A 222 7.83 0.10 13.32
CA PHE A 222 7.94 -1.34 13.34
C PHE A 222 8.12 -1.91 14.77
N LEU A 223 9.00 -1.30 15.57
CA LEU A 223 9.20 -1.68 16.97
C LEU A 223 7.96 -1.45 17.83
N LEU A 224 7.22 -0.36 17.60
CA LEU A 224 5.98 -0.06 18.32
C LEU A 224 4.85 -1.02 17.94
N LEU A 225 4.72 -1.37 16.64
CA LEU A 225 3.79 -2.41 16.18
C LEU A 225 4.11 -3.76 16.82
N PHE A 226 5.39 -4.12 16.87
CA PHE A 226 5.86 -5.33 17.54
C PHE A 226 5.56 -5.29 19.04
N ALA A 227 5.96 -4.23 19.74
CA ALA A 227 5.74 -4.09 21.18
C ALA A 227 4.24 -4.14 21.54
N SER A 228 3.39 -3.50 20.74
CA SER A 228 1.93 -3.52 20.90
C SER A 228 1.34 -4.91 20.75
N ASN A 229 1.95 -5.78 19.93
CA ASN A 229 1.47 -7.14 19.72
C ASN A 229 1.78 -8.08 20.89
N TYR A 230 2.94 -7.92 21.52
CA TYR A 230 3.40 -8.78 22.62
C TYR A 230 2.92 -8.31 24.00
N HIS A 231 2.46 -7.06 24.14
CA HIS A 231 1.94 -6.53 25.40
C HIS A 231 0.47 -6.85 25.67
N THR A 232 -0.24 -7.55 24.78
CA THR A 232 -1.57 -8.06 25.12
C THR A 232 -1.41 -9.14 26.20
N PRO A 233 -1.85 -8.90 27.45
CA PRO A 233 -1.67 -9.86 28.54
C PRO A 233 -2.39 -11.16 28.17
N GLU A 234 -1.67 -12.28 28.30
CA GLU A 234 -2.31 -13.58 28.18
C GLU A 234 -3.31 -13.74 29.32
N PRO A 235 -4.50 -14.31 29.07
CA PRO A 235 -5.47 -14.55 30.12
C PRO A 235 -4.83 -15.46 31.18
N GLU A 236 -4.81 -15.00 32.44
CA GLU A 236 -4.18 -15.63 33.63
C GLU A 236 -4.80 -17.01 34.01
N GLU A 237 -4.86 -17.96 33.08
CA GLU A 237 -5.40 -19.30 33.33
C GLU A 237 -4.45 -20.14 34.20
N GLY A 238 -3.16 -19.79 34.25
CA GLY A 238 -2.14 -20.50 35.06
C GLY A 238 -2.27 -20.28 36.57
N GLU A 239 -2.53 -19.05 37.03
CA GLU A 239 -2.60 -18.76 38.47
C GLU A 239 -3.82 -19.36 39.15
N LYS A 240 -4.97 -19.41 38.46
CA LYS A 240 -6.19 -19.99 39.02
C LYS A 240 -6.10 -21.50 39.22
N LYS A 241 -5.26 -22.21 38.45
CA LYS A 241 -5.01 -23.64 38.69
C LYS A 241 -4.20 -23.85 39.97
N ARG A 242 -3.13 -23.08 40.18
CA ARG A 242 -2.32 -23.16 41.41
C ARG A 242 -3.13 -22.88 42.67
N LYS A 243 -3.93 -21.81 42.68
CA LYS A 243 -4.78 -21.46 43.84
C LYS A 243 -5.90 -22.48 44.11
N LYS A 244 -6.33 -23.23 43.08
CA LYS A 244 -7.36 -24.28 43.25
C LYS A 244 -6.75 -25.58 43.79
N GLU A 245 -5.50 -25.89 43.41
CA GLU A 245 -4.75 -27.01 43.97
C GLU A 245 -4.34 -26.74 45.43
N GLU A 246 -3.93 -25.52 45.76
CA GLU A 246 -3.56 -25.15 47.15
C GLU A 246 -4.78 -25.04 48.08
N GLY A 247 -5.95 -24.58 47.58
CA GLY A 247 -7.16 -24.45 48.40
C GLY A 247 -7.96 -25.73 48.62
N GLU A 248 -7.80 -26.75 47.77
CA GLU A 248 -8.44 -28.06 47.97
C GLU A 248 -7.68 -28.93 48.98
N GLU A 249 -6.39 -28.67 49.25
CA GLU A 249 -5.64 -29.35 50.32
C GLU A 249 -5.98 -28.82 51.73
N GLU A 250 -6.39 -27.55 51.89
CA GLU A 250 -6.74 -26.99 53.21
C GLU A 250 -8.17 -27.32 53.68
N GLU A 251 -9.13 -27.60 52.79
CA GLU A 251 -10.52 -27.96 53.17
C GLU A 251 -10.70 -29.44 53.54
N GLU A 252 -9.70 -30.31 53.38
CA GLU A 252 -9.77 -31.73 53.77
C GLU A 252 -9.32 -32.03 55.21
N GLU A 253 -8.75 -31.08 55.97
CA GLU A 253 -8.18 -31.36 57.30
C GLU A 253 -9.00 -30.95 58.55
N GLU A 254 -10.12 -30.25 58.43
CA GLU A 254 -10.97 -29.93 59.61
C GLU A 254 -12.25 -30.78 59.68
N GLY A 255 -12.20 -31.80 60.53
CA GLY A 255 -13.37 -32.58 60.94
C GLY A 255 -14.10 -31.96 62.14
N GLU A 256 -15.42 -32.15 62.24
CA GLU A 256 -16.00 -33.05 63.25
C GLU A 256 -17.50 -33.29 63.07
N LYS A 257 -17.93 -34.48 63.49
CA LYS A 257 -19.27 -35.04 63.32
C LYS A 257 -20.27 -34.44 64.32
N LYS A 258 -21.34 -33.79 63.83
CA LYS A 258 -22.78 -34.10 64.15
C LYS A 258 -23.72 -32.96 63.72
N LYS A 259 -24.10 -32.95 62.44
CA LYS A 259 -25.37 -32.36 61.92
C LYS A 259 -25.69 -32.91 60.52
N LYS A 260 -25.75 -34.24 60.39
CA LYS A 260 -25.39 -34.97 59.16
C LYS A 260 -26.45 -35.13 58.04
N GLU A 261 -27.65 -34.59 58.15
CA GLU A 261 -28.64 -34.73 57.06
C GLU A 261 -29.04 -33.38 56.43
N ASP A 262 -29.32 -32.35 57.23
CA ASP A 262 -29.64 -31.02 56.69
C ASP A 262 -28.43 -30.34 56.03
N GLU A 263 -27.21 -30.56 56.55
CA GLU A 263 -25.98 -30.05 55.93
C GLU A 263 -25.66 -30.76 54.60
N LYS A 264 -26.14 -32.00 54.41
CA LYS A 264 -25.87 -32.75 53.18
C LYS A 264 -26.68 -32.20 52.02
N GLU A 265 -27.96 -31.90 52.24
CA GLU A 265 -28.82 -31.32 51.20
C GLU A 265 -28.41 -29.89 50.84
N GLU A 266 -27.99 -29.08 51.83
CA GLU A 266 -27.44 -27.75 51.59
C GLU A 266 -26.10 -27.80 50.83
N LYS A 267 -25.22 -28.76 51.15
CA LYS A 267 -23.94 -28.96 50.44
C LYS A 267 -24.16 -29.40 49.00
N GLU A 268 -25.08 -30.34 48.74
CA GLU A 268 -25.42 -30.75 47.37
C GLU A 268 -26.01 -29.61 46.53
N LYS A 269 -26.86 -28.76 47.14
CA LYS A 269 -27.42 -27.59 46.46
C LYS A 269 -26.34 -26.56 46.14
N LYS A 270 -25.46 -26.23 47.10
CA LYS A 270 -24.31 -25.33 46.89
C LYS A 270 -23.37 -25.85 45.82
N GLU A 271 -23.11 -27.16 45.79
CA GLU A 271 -22.25 -27.77 44.78
C GLU A 271 -22.88 -27.70 43.37
N LYS A 272 -24.20 -27.94 43.24
CA LYS A 272 -24.92 -27.77 41.97
C LYS A 272 -24.89 -26.32 41.49
N GLU A 273 -25.15 -25.36 42.37
CA GLU A 273 -25.07 -23.92 42.04
C GLU A 273 -23.64 -23.50 41.65
N LYS A 274 -22.62 -24.00 42.35
CA LYS A 274 -21.19 -23.76 42.01
C LYS A 274 -20.86 -24.33 40.63
N LYS A 275 -21.26 -25.57 40.34
CA LYS A 275 -21.06 -26.22 39.02
C LYS A 275 -21.78 -25.48 37.90
N GLU A 276 -23.00 -24.99 38.13
CA GLU A 276 -23.75 -24.22 37.13
C GLU A 276 -23.09 -22.86 36.85
N LYS A 277 -22.62 -22.17 37.91
CA LYS A 277 -21.85 -20.92 37.77
C LYS A 277 -20.54 -21.14 37.01
N GLU A 278 -19.77 -22.16 37.36
CA GLU A 278 -18.53 -22.51 36.62
C GLU A 278 -18.82 -22.85 35.15
N LYS A 279 -19.93 -23.55 34.86
CA LYS A 279 -20.34 -23.89 33.48
C LYS A 279 -20.70 -22.66 32.66
N LYS A 280 -21.44 -21.71 33.25
CA LYS A 280 -21.79 -20.40 32.64
C LYS A 280 -20.56 -19.52 32.43
N GLU A 281 -19.64 -19.47 33.40
CA GLU A 281 -18.40 -18.70 33.27
C GLU A 281 -17.50 -19.26 32.16
N LYS A 282 -17.32 -20.58 32.09
CA LYS A 282 -16.60 -21.24 30.99
C LYS A 282 -17.25 -20.91 29.63
N GLU A 283 -18.57 -20.65 29.59
CA GLU A 283 -19.29 -20.38 28.33
C GLU A 283 -18.94 -19.02 27.77
N GLY A 284 -19.00 -18.01 28.65
CA GLY A 284 -18.57 -16.66 28.30
C GLY A 284 -17.13 -16.66 27.81
N LYS A 285 -16.24 -17.41 28.45
CA LYS A 285 -14.82 -17.49 28.06
C LYS A 285 -14.62 -18.06 26.66
N SER A 286 -15.22 -19.21 26.34
CA SER A 286 -15.03 -19.84 25.02
C SER A 286 -15.55 -18.96 23.87
N LYS A 287 -16.70 -18.30 24.04
CA LYS A 287 -17.24 -17.36 23.04
C LYS A 287 -16.33 -16.15 22.84
N ARG A 288 -15.73 -15.63 23.92
CA ARG A 288 -14.76 -14.52 23.86
C ARG A 288 -13.46 -14.91 23.18
N VAL A 289 -12.91 -16.09 23.49
CA VAL A 289 -11.68 -16.60 22.84
C VAL A 289 -11.90 -16.74 21.33
N LEU A 290 -13.04 -17.31 20.90
CA LEU A 290 -13.37 -17.41 19.48
C LEU A 290 -13.57 -16.04 18.84
N GLY A 291 -14.26 -15.11 19.52
CA GLY A 291 -14.40 -13.74 19.05
C GLY A 291 -13.05 -13.04 18.89
N ALA A 292 -12.17 -13.13 19.88
CA ALA A 292 -10.83 -12.55 19.85
C ALA A 292 -10.00 -13.16 18.71
N PHE A 293 -10.12 -14.46 18.48
CA PHE A 293 -9.49 -15.14 17.33
C PHE A 293 -9.89 -14.52 15.99
N PHE A 294 -11.20 -14.34 15.75
CA PHE A 294 -11.66 -13.75 14.49
C PHE A 294 -11.27 -12.28 14.36
N PHE A 295 -11.35 -11.50 15.43
CA PHE A 295 -10.92 -10.10 15.39
C PHE A 295 -9.41 -9.94 15.18
N ARG A 296 -8.62 -10.95 15.58
CA ARG A 296 -7.19 -11.00 15.30
C ARG A 296 -6.91 -11.00 13.79
N PHE A 297 -7.76 -11.61 12.97
CA PHE A 297 -7.60 -11.56 11.52
C PHE A 297 -7.67 -10.12 10.99
N PHE A 298 -8.69 -9.34 11.39
CA PHE A 298 -8.82 -7.94 10.97
C PHE A 298 -7.65 -7.09 11.45
N TYR A 299 -7.18 -7.32 12.68
CA TYR A 299 -5.97 -6.71 13.20
C TYR A 299 -4.75 -7.03 12.32
N LEU A 300 -4.54 -8.31 11.99
CA LEU A 300 -3.43 -8.74 11.12
C LEU A 300 -3.53 -8.13 9.73
N SER A 301 -4.72 -8.08 9.13
CA SER A 301 -4.95 -7.41 7.84
C SER A 301 -4.61 -5.92 7.91
N ALA A 302 -5.01 -5.23 8.99
CA ALA A 302 -4.67 -3.84 9.20
C ALA A 302 -3.13 -3.66 9.31
N VAL A 303 -2.44 -4.56 10.01
CA VAL A 303 -0.97 -4.57 10.09
C VAL A 303 -0.33 -4.75 8.71
N ILE A 304 -0.79 -5.71 7.90
CA ILE A 304 -0.25 -5.95 6.55
C ILE A 304 -0.34 -4.67 5.70
N ILE A 305 -1.55 -4.13 5.56
CA ILE A 305 -1.79 -2.94 4.73
C ILE A 305 -1.02 -1.74 5.26
N ASN A 306 -0.84 -1.65 6.58
CA ASN A 306 -0.03 -0.59 7.20
C ASN A 306 1.45 -0.73 6.86
N LEU A 307 2.03 -1.93 6.94
CA LEU A 307 3.42 -2.19 6.56
C LEU A 307 3.66 -1.93 5.05
N GLU A 308 2.73 -2.33 4.19
CA GLU A 308 2.78 -2.01 2.76
C GLU A 308 2.69 -0.50 2.51
N ALA A 309 1.80 0.20 3.20
CA ALA A 309 1.67 1.65 3.08
C ALA A 309 2.90 2.41 3.60
N ILE A 310 3.56 1.91 4.65
CA ILE A 310 4.84 2.45 5.14
C ILE A 310 5.93 2.30 4.06
N SER A 311 6.05 1.11 3.46
CA SER A 311 7.00 0.87 2.36
C SER A 311 6.73 1.80 1.18
N ALA A 312 5.46 1.93 0.77
CA ALA A 312 5.06 2.86 -0.28
C ALA A 312 5.41 4.32 0.07
N MET A 313 5.19 4.74 1.32
CA MET A 313 5.51 6.10 1.78
C MET A 313 7.01 6.41 1.73
N LEU A 314 7.85 5.43 2.04
CA LEU A 314 9.31 5.55 1.91
C LEU A 314 9.72 5.71 0.44
N LYS A 315 9.12 4.91 -0.46
CA LYS A 315 9.35 5.04 -1.92
C LYS A 315 8.93 6.42 -2.44
N VAL A 316 7.76 6.90 -2.03
CA VAL A 316 7.23 8.21 -2.46
C VAL A 316 8.08 9.38 -2.00
N GLY A 317 8.58 9.34 -0.76
CA GLY A 317 9.52 10.36 -0.30
C GLY A 317 10.78 10.45 -1.14
N THR A 318 11.28 9.27 -1.53
CA THR A 318 12.48 9.11 -2.34
C THR A 318 12.25 9.62 -3.77
N VAL A 319 11.12 9.25 -4.38
CA VAL A 319 10.69 9.74 -5.70
C VAL A 319 10.45 11.25 -5.67
N GLY A 320 9.74 11.76 -4.66
CA GLY A 320 9.45 13.17 -4.50
C GLY A 320 10.71 14.03 -4.36
N ALA A 321 11.70 13.56 -3.59
CA ALA A 321 13.00 14.20 -3.50
C ALA A 321 13.78 14.13 -4.81
N GLY A 322 13.72 12.99 -5.51
CA GLY A 322 14.36 12.80 -6.83
C GLY A 322 13.78 13.73 -7.90
N LEU A 323 12.45 13.78 -8.03
CA LEU A 323 11.74 14.65 -8.97
C LEU A 323 11.93 16.14 -8.66
N GLY A 324 12.37 16.50 -7.44
CA GLY A 324 12.75 17.86 -7.12
C GLY A 324 13.87 18.40 -8.02
N ILE A 325 14.80 17.54 -8.45
CA ILE A 325 15.96 17.90 -9.28
C ILE A 325 15.54 18.38 -10.68
N PRO A 326 14.82 17.59 -11.51
CA PRO A 326 14.33 18.05 -12.81
C PRO A 326 13.45 19.30 -12.67
N LEU A 327 12.50 19.30 -11.73
CA LEU A 327 11.62 20.47 -11.56
C LEU A 327 12.37 21.75 -11.15
N GLU A 328 13.46 21.64 -10.39
CA GLU A 328 14.35 22.77 -10.09
C GLU A 328 15.17 23.20 -11.33
N PHE A 329 15.67 22.24 -12.13
CA PHE A 329 16.34 22.52 -13.40
C PHE A 329 15.41 23.23 -14.40
N LEU A 330 14.18 22.75 -14.58
CA LEU A 330 13.15 23.37 -15.41
C LEU A 330 12.90 24.84 -15.01
N ARG A 331 12.63 25.08 -13.72
CA ARG A 331 12.38 26.43 -13.19
C ARG A 331 13.56 27.38 -13.39
N GLU A 332 14.77 26.94 -13.04
CA GLU A 332 15.95 27.80 -13.14
C GLU A 332 16.30 28.08 -14.59
N SER A 333 16.20 27.07 -15.47
CA SER A 333 16.42 27.23 -16.91
C SER A 333 15.40 28.18 -17.54
N GLN A 334 14.13 28.07 -17.17
CA GLN A 334 13.09 29.00 -17.58
C GLN A 334 13.41 30.43 -17.11
N ARG A 335 13.76 30.61 -15.83
CA ARG A 335 14.14 31.92 -15.27
C ARG A 335 15.34 32.53 -16.01
N ILE A 336 16.35 31.72 -16.34
CA ILE A 336 17.52 32.16 -17.11
C ILE A 336 17.10 32.58 -18.52
N MET A 337 16.30 31.78 -19.22
CA MET A 337 15.79 32.10 -20.56
C MET A 337 14.96 33.38 -20.58
N GLU A 338 14.09 33.58 -19.58
CA GLU A 338 13.32 34.82 -19.43
C GLU A 338 14.23 36.03 -19.19
N SER A 339 15.26 35.87 -18.35
CA SER A 339 16.19 36.96 -18.00
C SER A 339 17.15 37.34 -19.14
N LYS A 340 17.64 36.36 -19.91
CA LYS A 340 18.55 36.57 -21.04
C LYS A 340 17.82 36.90 -22.34
N GLY A 341 16.54 36.56 -22.41
CA GLY A 341 15.74 36.47 -23.62
C GLY A 341 15.86 35.09 -24.25
N PHE A 342 14.72 34.53 -24.69
CA PHE A 342 14.57 33.18 -25.27
C PHE A 342 15.42 32.89 -26.53
N GLY A 343 16.12 33.90 -27.07
CA GLY A 343 17.00 33.75 -28.23
C GLY A 343 18.49 33.69 -27.92
N ARG A 344 18.87 33.49 -26.65
CA ARG A 344 20.27 33.34 -26.26
C ARG A 344 20.52 31.94 -25.72
N SER A 345 21.54 31.28 -26.25
CA SER A 345 21.97 29.96 -25.80
C SER A 345 22.32 29.96 -24.31
N LEU A 346 21.99 28.86 -23.65
CA LEU A 346 22.30 28.58 -22.25
C LEU A 346 23.72 28.03 -22.14
N ASN A 347 24.46 28.47 -21.13
CA ASN A 347 25.82 28.03 -20.83
C ASN A 347 25.93 27.55 -19.38
N GLU A 348 26.91 26.71 -19.06
CA GLU A 348 27.14 26.24 -17.69
C GLU A 348 27.35 27.37 -16.68
N SER A 349 27.95 28.48 -17.12
CA SER A 349 28.17 29.67 -16.29
C SER A 349 26.87 30.23 -15.71
N ASP A 350 25.74 29.97 -16.37
CA ASP A 350 24.42 30.48 -15.98
C ASP A 350 23.88 29.76 -14.75
N TYR A 351 24.38 28.56 -14.47
CA TYR A 351 23.97 27.71 -13.35
C TYR A 351 24.97 27.74 -12.19
N MET A 352 26.02 28.57 -12.25
CA MET A 352 27.07 28.63 -11.22
C MET A 352 26.57 29.09 -9.85
N SER A 353 25.43 29.80 -9.81
CA SER A 353 24.81 30.23 -8.55
C SER A 353 23.92 29.18 -7.91
N SER A 354 23.60 28.07 -8.60
CA SER A 354 22.75 27.00 -8.09
C SER A 354 23.54 25.73 -7.83
N ASP A 355 23.01 24.84 -7.00
CA ASP A 355 23.59 23.50 -6.79
C ASP A 355 23.11 22.48 -7.84
N ILE A 356 22.31 22.91 -8.81
CA ILE A 356 21.71 22.06 -9.86
C ILE A 356 22.78 21.26 -10.64
N PRO A 357 23.92 21.85 -11.09
CA PRO A 357 24.92 21.08 -11.82
C PRO A 357 25.45 19.89 -11.00
N LYS A 358 25.71 20.10 -9.70
CA LYS A 358 26.16 19.04 -8.79
C LYS A 358 25.08 18.00 -8.52
N GLN A 359 23.81 18.41 -8.48
CA GLN A 359 22.68 17.50 -8.28
C GLN A 359 22.43 16.63 -9.51
N LEU A 360 22.57 17.18 -10.72
CA LEU A 360 22.49 16.45 -11.98
C LEU A 360 23.67 15.48 -12.15
N GLU A 361 24.89 15.93 -11.89
CA GLU A 361 26.10 15.09 -11.95
C GLU A 361 25.97 13.87 -11.02
N LYS A 362 25.42 14.09 -9.84
CA LYS A 362 25.06 13.04 -8.88
C LYS A 362 24.13 11.99 -9.46
N GLN A 363 23.19 12.37 -10.33
CA GLN A 363 22.28 11.44 -11.02
C GLN A 363 22.89 10.82 -12.29
N GLY A 364 24.18 11.11 -12.58
CA GLY A 364 24.84 10.65 -13.80
C GLY A 364 24.50 11.50 -15.03
N LEU A 365 24.05 12.74 -14.84
CA LEU A 365 23.67 13.66 -15.90
C LEU A 365 24.64 14.85 -15.95
N GLU A 366 25.35 15.00 -17.06
CA GLU A 366 26.21 16.15 -17.29
C GLU A 366 25.40 17.33 -17.82
N LEU A 367 25.52 18.49 -17.17
CA LEU A 367 24.81 19.70 -17.57
C LEU A 367 25.11 20.08 -19.03
N GLU A 368 26.37 19.94 -19.46
CA GLU A 368 26.78 20.22 -20.85
C GLU A 368 25.93 19.45 -21.88
N ILE A 369 25.68 18.16 -21.64
CA ILE A 369 24.89 17.31 -22.54
C ILE A 369 23.43 17.80 -22.62
N LEU A 370 22.86 18.20 -21.48
CA LEU A 370 21.50 18.73 -21.42
C LEU A 370 21.40 20.06 -22.18
N LEU A 371 22.35 20.97 -21.97
CA LEU A 371 22.40 22.26 -22.67
C LEU A 371 22.62 22.09 -24.17
N ASN A 372 23.46 21.13 -24.59
CA ASN A 372 23.67 20.77 -25.99
C ASN A 372 22.40 20.22 -26.66
N SER A 373 21.48 19.65 -25.88
CA SER A 373 20.17 19.22 -26.38
C SER A 373 19.16 20.37 -26.54
N ILE A 374 19.25 21.42 -25.70
CA ILE A 374 18.32 22.55 -25.69
C ILE A 374 18.73 23.65 -26.68
N ASN A 375 20.01 24.01 -26.71
CA ASN A 375 20.54 25.14 -27.48
C ASN A 375 20.23 25.10 -28.99
N PRO A 376 20.25 23.94 -29.68
CA PRO A 376 19.86 23.88 -31.10
C PRO A 376 18.42 24.34 -31.34
N TRP A 377 17.50 24.13 -30.39
CA TRP A 377 16.11 24.57 -30.48
C TRP A 377 15.96 26.08 -30.20
N ILE A 378 16.81 26.65 -29.35
CA ILE A 378 16.94 28.11 -29.18
C ILE A 378 17.37 28.76 -30.48
N ASP A 379 18.41 28.23 -31.12
CA ASP A 379 18.93 28.77 -32.37
C ASP A 379 17.88 28.65 -33.49
N ASN A 380 17.21 27.48 -33.59
CA ASN A 380 16.12 27.27 -34.55
C ASN A 380 14.98 28.27 -34.34
N ALA A 381 14.52 28.46 -33.10
CA ALA A 381 13.46 29.40 -32.73
C ALA A 381 13.75 30.84 -33.20
N THR A 382 15.00 31.30 -33.06
CA THR A 382 15.39 32.65 -33.49
C THR A 382 15.55 32.80 -35.00
N SER A 383 15.83 31.71 -35.70
CA SER A 383 16.00 31.70 -37.16
C SER A 383 14.68 31.72 -37.93
N GLN A 384 13.57 31.41 -37.26
CA GLN A 384 12.23 31.43 -37.85
C GLN A 384 11.71 32.86 -38.07
N ASN A 385 10.79 33.01 -39.03
CA ASN A 385 10.15 34.28 -39.35
C ASN A 385 8.62 34.12 -39.41
N PRO A 386 7.87 34.46 -38.34
CA PRO A 386 8.34 35.11 -37.11
C PRO A 386 9.12 34.16 -36.17
N PRO A 387 9.97 34.68 -35.27
CA PRO A 387 10.61 33.86 -34.24
C PRO A 387 9.58 33.18 -33.34
N ASP A 388 9.77 31.89 -33.06
CA ASP A 388 8.89 31.12 -32.18
C ASP A 388 9.52 30.86 -30.81
N PHE A 389 9.17 31.70 -29.84
CA PHE A 389 9.69 31.59 -28.48
C PHE A 389 9.05 30.47 -27.64
N VAL A 390 8.05 29.74 -28.16
CA VAL A 390 7.49 28.57 -27.48
C VAL A 390 8.40 27.35 -27.66
N LEU A 391 9.09 27.26 -28.80
CA LEU A 391 9.93 26.13 -29.16
C LEU A 391 11.07 25.84 -28.16
N PRO A 392 11.83 26.83 -27.63
CA PRO A 392 12.86 26.57 -26.62
C PRO A 392 12.29 26.03 -25.31
N TYR A 393 11.11 26.50 -24.91
CA TYR A 393 10.45 26.04 -23.70
C TYR A 393 9.98 24.58 -23.85
N ASN A 394 9.39 24.24 -25.00
CA ASN A 394 9.03 22.86 -25.30
C ASN A 394 10.25 21.92 -25.35
N ALA A 395 11.37 22.39 -25.89
CA ALA A 395 12.62 21.64 -25.87
C ALA A 395 13.14 21.42 -24.45
N LEU A 396 13.03 22.43 -23.58
CA LEU A 396 13.36 22.30 -22.16
C LEU A 396 12.47 21.27 -21.46
N LEU A 397 11.15 21.29 -21.68
CA LEU A 397 10.23 20.30 -21.08
C LEU A 397 10.58 18.86 -21.51
N ARG A 398 10.93 18.66 -22.79
CA ARG A 398 11.37 17.36 -23.30
C ARG A 398 12.65 16.87 -22.62
N VAL A 399 13.64 17.75 -22.46
CA VAL A 399 14.88 17.41 -21.74
C VAL A 399 14.60 17.13 -20.27
N ASP A 400 13.69 17.86 -19.64
CA ASP A 400 13.33 17.63 -18.23
C ASP A 400 12.61 16.28 -18.02
N GLU A 401 11.77 15.86 -18.97
CA GLU A 401 11.16 14.54 -18.98
C GLU A 401 12.22 13.43 -19.07
N GLN A 402 13.26 13.59 -19.88
CA GLN A 402 14.40 12.67 -19.93
C GLN A 402 15.14 12.59 -18.59
N ILE A 403 15.32 13.73 -17.91
CA ILE A 403 15.92 13.77 -16.56
C ILE A 403 15.02 13.00 -15.58
N ILE A 404 13.70 13.17 -15.66
CA ILE A 404 12.72 12.42 -14.85
C ILE A 404 12.87 10.92 -15.08
N GLU A 405 12.93 10.46 -16.33
CA GLU A 405 13.13 9.04 -16.64
C GLU A 405 14.40 8.49 -15.99
N VAL A 406 15.53 9.16 -16.18
CA VAL A 406 16.83 8.73 -15.61
C VAL A 406 16.77 8.69 -14.08
N VAL A 407 16.18 9.70 -13.45
CA VAL A 407 15.99 9.73 -12.00
C VAL A 407 15.11 8.57 -11.54
N LEU A 408 13.98 8.31 -12.21
CA LEU A 408 13.09 7.22 -11.83
C LEU A 408 13.74 5.84 -12.01
N GLN A 409 14.55 5.64 -13.05
CA GLN A 409 15.33 4.43 -13.26
C GLN A 409 16.39 4.23 -12.16
N ASN A 410 17.14 5.29 -11.83
CA ASN A 410 18.13 5.25 -10.74
C ASN A 410 17.50 4.93 -9.37
N LEU A 411 16.23 5.28 -9.17
CA LEU A 411 15.48 5.01 -7.95
C LEU A 411 14.71 3.69 -7.95
N ASP A 412 14.88 2.83 -8.96
CA ASP A 412 14.08 1.61 -9.17
C ASP A 412 12.58 1.89 -9.02
N SER A 413 12.18 3.07 -9.50
CA SER A 413 10.85 3.66 -9.34
C SER A 413 10.24 4.05 -10.67
N TYR A 414 10.83 3.61 -11.78
CA TYR A 414 10.23 3.74 -13.10
C TYR A 414 8.79 3.22 -13.07
N PRO A 415 7.85 3.88 -13.76
CA PRO A 415 6.48 3.39 -13.83
C PRO A 415 6.46 1.95 -14.33
N THR A 416 5.61 1.13 -13.72
CA THR A 416 5.24 -0.19 -14.23
C THR A 416 3.85 -0.15 -14.87
N ASP A 417 3.20 1.00 -14.80
CA ASP A 417 1.92 1.29 -15.44
C ASP A 417 2.20 1.54 -16.92
N ASP A 418 1.68 0.65 -17.75
CA ASP A 418 1.98 0.59 -19.17
C ASP A 418 1.48 1.87 -19.88
N LEU A 419 0.38 2.47 -19.39
CA LEU A 419 -0.18 3.72 -19.92
C LEU A 419 0.70 4.92 -19.60
N LEU A 420 1.21 5.01 -18.37
CA LEU A 420 2.11 6.10 -17.98
C LEU A 420 3.43 6.04 -18.77
N ILE A 421 3.98 4.83 -18.96
CA ILE A 421 5.16 4.62 -19.83
C ILE A 421 4.86 5.11 -21.24
N ALA A 422 3.72 4.70 -21.83
CA ALA A 422 3.36 5.13 -23.18
C ALA A 422 3.19 6.66 -23.32
N LYS A 423 2.69 7.34 -22.28
CA LYS A 423 2.62 8.81 -22.25
C LYS A 423 4.02 9.45 -22.20
N MET A 424 4.90 8.92 -21.35
CA MET A 424 6.30 9.36 -21.24
C MET A 424 7.03 9.17 -22.58
N ASP A 425 6.96 7.98 -23.17
CA ASP A 425 7.54 7.67 -24.47
C ASP A 425 7.00 8.59 -25.58
N SER A 426 5.67 8.77 -25.66
CA SER A 426 5.06 9.64 -26.66
C SER A 426 5.54 11.09 -26.52
N PHE A 427 5.70 11.58 -25.29
CA PHE A 427 6.24 12.91 -25.02
C PHE A 427 7.72 13.02 -25.39
N TYR A 428 8.53 12.03 -25.02
CA TYR A 428 9.97 11.98 -25.26
C TYR A 428 10.35 11.88 -26.74
N TYR A 429 9.65 11.02 -27.50
CA TYR A 429 9.92 10.82 -28.92
C TYR A 429 9.31 11.90 -29.81
N SER A 430 8.37 12.70 -29.28
CA SER A 430 7.81 13.84 -29.99
C SER A 430 8.82 14.97 -30.18
N LEU A 431 8.76 15.62 -31.34
CA LEU A 431 9.56 16.82 -31.59
C LEU A 431 9.02 18.00 -30.79
N PRO A 432 9.88 18.94 -30.30
CA PRO A 432 9.45 20.16 -29.62
C PRO A 432 8.50 21.06 -30.42
N THR A 433 8.45 20.90 -31.75
CA THR A 433 7.49 21.57 -32.65
C THR A 433 6.08 20.99 -32.59
N ASN A 434 5.89 19.84 -31.95
CA ASN A 434 4.59 19.23 -31.75
C ASN A 434 3.91 19.82 -30.50
N TYR A 435 3.36 21.02 -30.62
CA TYR A 435 2.75 21.75 -29.49
C TYR A 435 1.53 21.05 -28.86
N THR A 436 0.95 20.02 -29.50
CA THR A 436 -0.15 19.25 -28.91
C THR A 436 0.36 18.19 -27.93
N LEU A 437 1.47 17.51 -28.26
CA LEU A 437 2.06 16.48 -27.40
C LEU A 437 3.10 17.03 -26.43
N VAL A 438 3.96 17.96 -26.88
CA VAL A 438 5.01 18.57 -26.07
C VAL A 438 4.55 19.97 -25.65
N ASN A 439 3.93 20.07 -24.49
CA ASN A 439 3.54 21.35 -23.88
C ASN A 439 3.49 21.23 -22.35
N ASN A 440 3.28 22.36 -21.66
CA ASN A 440 3.26 22.39 -20.20
C ASN A 440 2.15 21.53 -19.59
N VAL A 441 1.01 21.41 -20.28
CA VAL A 441 -0.17 20.68 -19.77
C VAL A 441 0.11 19.18 -19.79
N THR A 442 0.64 18.66 -20.90
CA THR A 442 1.00 17.24 -21.04
C THR A 442 2.18 16.87 -20.15
N PHE A 443 3.19 17.73 -20.05
CA PHE A 443 4.30 17.55 -19.11
C PHE A 443 3.80 17.45 -17.66
N ARG A 444 2.94 18.39 -17.24
CA ARG A 444 2.36 18.37 -15.89
C ARG A 444 1.54 17.10 -15.65
N ASP A 445 0.72 16.69 -16.60
CA ASP A 445 -0.05 15.44 -16.51
C ASP A 445 0.85 14.21 -16.32
N ILE A 446 2.01 14.16 -16.99
CA ILE A 446 3.01 13.09 -16.82
C ILE A 446 3.58 13.13 -15.40
N VAL A 447 4.10 14.28 -14.95
CA VAL A 447 4.70 14.39 -13.61
C VAL A 447 3.68 14.07 -12.52
N GLU A 448 2.46 14.59 -12.64
CA GLU A 448 1.38 14.30 -11.69
C GLU A 448 1.02 12.81 -11.71
N SER A 449 0.94 12.18 -12.88
CA SER A 449 0.67 10.74 -12.99
C SER A 449 1.78 9.89 -12.35
N VAL A 450 3.05 10.26 -12.52
CA VAL A 450 4.19 9.62 -11.84
C VAL A 450 4.02 9.72 -10.33
N VAL A 451 3.75 10.93 -9.81
CA VAL A 451 3.58 11.15 -8.37
C VAL A 451 2.38 10.38 -7.83
N VAL A 452 1.21 10.47 -8.48
CA VAL A 452 -0.03 9.81 -8.05
C VAL A 452 0.12 8.29 -8.03
N SER A 453 0.71 7.70 -9.08
CA SER A 453 0.87 6.24 -9.18
C SER A 453 1.68 5.67 -8.02
N LYS A 454 2.69 6.41 -7.54
CA LYS A 454 3.52 5.99 -6.41
C LYS A 454 2.91 6.40 -5.07
N ALA A 455 2.26 7.55 -4.98
CA ALA A 455 1.76 8.12 -3.73
C ALA A 455 0.40 7.60 -3.29
N MET A 456 -0.45 7.11 -4.19
CA MET A 456 -1.75 6.55 -3.82
C MET A 456 -1.66 5.37 -2.84
N PRO A 457 -0.79 4.35 -3.03
CA PRO A 457 -0.59 3.30 -2.03
C PRO A 457 -0.13 3.83 -0.67
N ALA A 458 0.67 4.90 -0.65
CA ALA A 458 1.16 5.50 0.58
C ALA A 458 0.06 6.22 1.37
N LEU A 459 -0.94 6.81 0.69
CA LEU A 459 -2.08 7.47 1.34
C LEU A 459 -2.99 6.49 2.10
N TRP A 460 -2.92 5.18 1.80
CA TRP A 460 -3.61 4.16 2.60
C TRP A 460 -3.09 4.06 4.03
N LEU A 461 -1.90 4.62 4.32
CA LEU A 461 -1.32 4.64 5.68
C LEU A 461 -2.26 5.24 6.71
N TYR A 462 -3.04 6.26 6.34
CA TYR A 462 -4.04 6.85 7.23
C TYR A 462 -5.18 5.88 7.53
N GLY A 463 -5.72 5.22 6.51
CA GLY A 463 -6.83 4.29 6.65
C GLY A 463 -6.41 3.04 7.41
N SER A 464 -5.28 2.44 7.04
CA SER A 464 -4.74 1.23 7.66
C SER A 464 -4.16 1.48 9.05
N GLY A 465 -3.48 2.60 9.27
CA GLY A 465 -3.01 3.03 10.58
C GLY A 465 -4.14 3.29 11.57
N GLY A 466 -5.21 3.94 11.12
CA GLY A 466 -6.41 4.14 11.92
C GLY A 466 -7.13 2.81 12.22
N ALA A 467 -7.30 1.96 11.21
CA ALA A 467 -7.90 0.63 11.35
C ALA A 467 -7.09 -0.27 12.29
N PHE A 468 -5.77 -0.18 12.27
CA PHE A 468 -4.89 -0.91 13.19
C PHE A 468 -5.20 -0.55 14.65
N LEU A 469 -5.29 0.72 15.01
CA LEU A 469 -5.60 1.14 16.38
C LEU A 469 -7.03 0.75 16.79
N ILE A 470 -8.00 0.91 15.89
CA ILE A 470 -9.40 0.53 16.13
C ILE A 470 -9.50 -0.98 16.38
N THR A 471 -8.88 -1.80 15.52
CA THR A 471 -8.91 -3.26 15.66
C THR A 471 -8.15 -3.74 16.88
N LEU A 472 -7.09 -3.04 17.29
CA LEU A 472 -6.40 -3.28 18.55
C LEU A 472 -7.29 -2.97 19.77
N GLY A 473 -8.00 -1.82 19.76
CA GLY A 473 -8.99 -1.46 20.78
C GLY A 473 -10.14 -2.48 20.88
N LEU A 474 -10.68 -2.91 19.73
CA LEU A 474 -11.68 -3.98 19.65
C LEU A 474 -11.15 -5.31 20.18
N SER A 475 -9.92 -5.68 19.83
CA SER A 475 -9.30 -6.93 20.28
C SER A 475 -9.17 -6.95 21.81
N SER A 476 -8.78 -5.83 22.42
CA SER A 476 -8.74 -5.70 23.89
C SER A 476 -10.13 -5.83 24.52
N LEU A 477 -11.13 -5.13 23.97
CA LEU A 477 -12.51 -5.19 24.47
C LEU A 477 -13.13 -6.60 24.40
N ILE A 478 -12.81 -7.34 23.34
CA ILE A 478 -13.36 -8.69 23.10
C ILE A 478 -12.61 -9.74 23.91
N GLY A 479 -11.27 -9.62 24.02
CA GLY A 479 -10.44 -10.55 24.77
C GLY A 479 -10.73 -10.51 26.27
N GLN A 480 -10.79 -9.31 26.84
CA GLN A 480 -11.09 -9.10 28.25
C GLN A 480 -12.10 -7.97 28.42
N TRP A 481 -13.13 -8.22 29.23
CA TRP A 481 -14.00 -7.13 29.64
C TRP A 481 -13.21 -6.21 30.57
N PRO A 482 -13.14 -4.90 30.28
CA PRO A 482 -12.34 -3.97 31.07
C PRO A 482 -12.73 -4.00 32.54
N ARG A 483 -11.76 -4.24 33.42
CA ARG A 483 -11.94 -4.42 34.87
C ARG A 483 -11.96 -3.08 35.60
N ASP A 484 -11.18 -2.12 35.13
CA ASP A 484 -10.99 -0.82 35.77
C ASP A 484 -11.23 0.35 34.79
N LYS A 485 -11.15 1.58 35.32
CA LYS A 485 -11.34 2.80 34.53
C LYS A 485 -10.17 3.07 33.58
N PHE A 486 -8.99 2.51 33.86
CA PHE A 486 -7.77 2.72 33.10
C PHE A 486 -7.77 1.88 31.81
N GLU A 487 -8.18 0.61 31.89
CA GLU A 487 -8.42 -0.26 30.75
C GLU A 487 -9.48 0.34 29.81
N TRP A 488 -10.55 0.93 30.37
CA TRP A 488 -11.52 1.71 29.57
C TRP A 488 -10.90 2.92 28.89
N GLY A 489 -10.04 3.65 29.61
CA GLY A 489 -9.27 4.76 29.06
C GLY A 489 -8.43 4.33 27.86
N GLN A 490 -7.74 3.19 27.95
CA GLN A 490 -6.88 2.62 26.90
C GLN A 490 -7.66 2.18 25.68
N ILE A 491 -8.79 1.52 25.89
CA ILE A 491 -9.65 1.14 24.77
C ILE A 491 -10.17 2.40 24.08
N LEU A 492 -10.60 3.41 24.85
CA LEU A 492 -11.13 4.65 24.31
C LEU A 492 -10.06 5.50 23.60
N SER A 493 -8.83 5.58 24.12
CA SER A 493 -7.71 6.28 23.47
C SER A 493 -7.44 5.70 22.09
N ARG A 494 -7.32 4.37 21.98
CA ARG A 494 -7.11 3.66 20.70
C ARG A 494 -8.22 3.93 19.70
N PHE A 495 -9.48 3.93 20.14
CA PHE A 495 -10.60 4.26 19.25
C PHE A 495 -10.56 5.72 18.79
N LEU A 496 -10.28 6.67 19.69
CA LEU A 496 -10.22 8.09 19.35
C LEU A 496 -9.05 8.42 18.44
N PHE A 497 -7.85 7.92 18.74
CA PHE A 497 -6.67 8.10 17.88
C PHE A 497 -6.87 7.38 16.54
N GLY A 498 -7.33 6.14 16.56
CA GLY A 498 -7.59 5.37 15.35
C GLY A 498 -8.62 6.02 14.43
N ALA A 499 -9.75 6.49 15.00
CA ALA A 499 -10.75 7.23 14.25
C ALA A 499 -10.22 8.56 13.72
N SER A 500 -9.42 9.29 14.50
CA SER A 500 -8.81 10.55 14.07
C SER A 500 -7.87 10.35 12.90
N ILE A 501 -7.00 9.32 12.94
CA ILE A 501 -6.07 9.00 11.85
C ILE A 501 -6.85 8.52 10.61
N ALA A 502 -7.87 7.66 10.77
CA ALA A 502 -8.70 7.21 9.65
C ALA A 502 -9.48 8.37 9.00
N LEU A 503 -9.93 9.36 9.78
CA LEU A 503 -10.61 10.54 9.25
C LEU A 503 -9.69 11.40 8.37
N LEU A 504 -8.36 11.35 8.58
CA LEU A 504 -7.41 12.03 7.69
C LEU A 504 -7.47 11.47 6.26
N SER A 505 -7.86 10.21 6.05
CA SER A 505 -8.11 9.66 4.71
C SER A 505 -9.27 10.37 4.00
N VAL A 506 -10.27 10.86 4.74
CA VAL A 506 -11.43 11.57 4.16
C VAL A 506 -11.01 12.94 3.62
N LEU A 507 -10.00 13.58 4.22
CA LEU A 507 -9.44 14.83 3.70
C LEU A 507 -8.85 14.67 2.29
N ASN A 508 -8.47 13.46 1.91
CA ASN A 508 -7.98 13.16 0.57
C ASN A 508 -9.08 13.24 -0.51
N LEU A 509 -10.33 12.90 -0.16
CA LEU A 509 -11.44 12.80 -1.13
C LEU A 509 -11.80 14.14 -1.78
N ASN A 510 -11.50 15.25 -1.10
CA ASN A 510 -11.77 16.59 -1.61
C ASN A 510 -10.52 17.27 -2.20
N SER A 511 -9.41 16.53 -2.35
CA SER A 511 -8.13 17.06 -2.82
C SER A 511 -7.97 17.00 -4.34
N SER A 512 -9.05 17.23 -5.09
CA SER A 512 -9.02 17.35 -6.56
C SER A 512 -8.25 18.57 -7.06
N GLY A 513 -7.43 19.20 -6.22
CA GLY A 513 -6.56 20.29 -6.60
C GLY A 513 -5.32 19.75 -7.31
N ASP A 514 -4.83 20.52 -8.27
CA ASP A 514 -3.57 20.27 -8.97
C ASP A 514 -2.45 19.96 -7.94
N ILE A 515 -1.63 18.96 -8.22
CA ILE A 515 -0.52 18.57 -7.32
C ILE A 515 0.61 19.57 -7.49
N LEU A 516 0.83 19.96 -8.74
CA LEU A 516 1.79 20.97 -9.15
C LEU A 516 1.08 22.30 -9.40
N THR A 517 1.62 23.37 -8.84
CA THR A 517 1.25 24.73 -9.23
C THR A 517 1.74 25.05 -10.64
N GLU A 518 1.30 26.17 -11.21
CA GLU A 518 1.70 26.59 -12.57
C GLU A 518 3.21 26.77 -12.73
N ASP A 519 3.92 27.03 -11.63
CA ASP A 519 5.38 27.15 -11.49
C ASP A 519 6.04 25.84 -11.01
N HIS A 520 5.36 24.70 -11.17
CA HIS A 520 5.88 23.35 -10.88
C HIS A 520 6.34 23.14 -9.42
N HIS A 521 5.78 23.91 -8.47
CA HIS A 521 5.98 23.66 -7.04
C HIS A 521 4.91 22.69 -6.51
N TYR A 522 5.30 21.86 -5.53
CA TYR A 522 4.38 20.96 -4.81
C TYR A 522 3.56 21.72 -3.75
N ALA A 523 2.84 22.78 -4.16
CA ALA A 523 2.09 23.63 -3.25
C ALA A 523 0.56 23.47 -3.36
N GLY A 524 0.06 22.75 -4.37
CA GLY A 524 -1.37 22.74 -4.69
C GLY A 524 -2.24 22.03 -3.65
N SER A 525 -1.80 20.89 -3.09
CA SER A 525 -2.52 20.24 -1.98
C SER A 525 -1.61 19.80 -0.84
N ARG A 526 -2.03 20.15 0.38
CA ARG A 526 -1.27 19.91 1.62
C ARG A 526 -0.99 18.44 1.86
N ILE A 527 -1.89 17.54 1.43
CA ILE A 527 -1.70 16.10 1.65
C ILE A 527 -0.59 15.54 0.77
N TRP A 528 -0.52 15.98 -0.50
CA TRP A 528 0.55 15.61 -1.42
C TRP A 528 1.87 16.20 -0.96
N PHE A 529 1.87 17.45 -0.48
CA PHE A 529 3.06 18.05 0.13
C PHE A 529 3.58 17.16 1.28
N LEU A 530 2.71 16.75 2.21
CA LEU A 530 3.10 15.87 3.32
C LEU A 530 3.58 14.49 2.86
N ALA A 531 2.98 13.91 1.81
CA ALA A 531 3.34 12.60 1.27
C ALA A 531 4.69 12.63 0.54
N ILE A 532 4.87 13.57 -0.39
CA ILE A 532 6.12 13.82 -1.12
C ILE A 532 7.25 14.13 -0.16
N HIS A 533 6.92 14.81 0.95
CA HIS A 533 7.89 15.13 1.98
C HIS A 533 8.04 14.05 3.07
N SER A 534 7.30 12.95 2.98
CA SER A 534 7.22 11.86 3.96
C SER A 534 7.00 12.31 5.41
N TRP A 535 6.37 13.46 5.64
CA TRP A 535 6.01 13.95 6.97
C TRP A 535 4.95 13.08 7.67
N ILE A 536 4.26 12.26 6.88
CA ILE A 536 3.23 11.34 7.37
C ILE A 536 3.83 10.29 8.32
N LEU A 537 5.03 9.76 8.01
CA LEU A 537 5.69 8.75 8.84
C LEU A 537 6.07 9.27 10.23
N PRO A 538 6.76 10.42 10.38
CA PRO A 538 7.02 11.02 11.69
C PRO A 538 5.75 11.27 12.51
N LEU A 539 4.69 11.78 11.89
CA LEU A 539 3.42 12.04 12.58
C LEU A 539 2.77 10.74 13.06
N TYR A 540 2.80 9.69 12.23
CA TYR A 540 2.27 8.39 12.59
C TYR A 540 3.10 7.71 13.69
N ALA A 541 4.44 7.76 13.59
CA ALA A 541 5.35 7.26 14.61
C ALA A 541 5.13 7.96 15.96
N PHE A 542 4.93 9.28 15.93
CA PHE A 542 4.61 10.07 17.12
C PHE A 542 3.26 9.65 17.72
N ALA A 543 2.23 9.45 16.91
CA ALA A 543 0.92 8.99 17.40
C ALA A 543 1.02 7.62 18.10
N LEU A 544 1.74 6.66 17.50
CA LEU A 544 1.98 5.36 18.13
C LEU A 544 2.81 5.46 19.40
N LEU A 545 3.79 6.37 19.44
CA LEU A 545 4.60 6.60 20.64
C LEU A 545 3.76 7.18 21.78
N VAL A 546 2.92 8.17 21.49
CA VAL A 546 1.98 8.76 22.47
C VAL A 546 1.05 7.69 23.01
N GLU A 547 0.47 6.86 22.13
CA GLU A 547 -0.38 5.75 22.56
C GLU A 547 0.40 4.83 23.50
N ARG A 548 1.63 4.48 23.14
CA ARG A 548 2.47 3.61 23.97
C ARG A 548 2.83 4.22 25.33
N VAL A 549 3.05 5.53 25.39
CA VAL A 549 3.29 6.23 26.65
C VAL A 549 2.04 6.22 27.53
N ILE A 550 0.86 6.43 26.94
CA ILE A 550 -0.42 6.36 27.66
C ILE A 550 -0.59 4.97 28.30
N GLU A 551 -0.29 3.90 27.56
CA GLU A 551 -0.35 2.52 28.08
C GLU A 551 0.60 2.30 29.26
N LEU A 552 1.85 2.78 29.15
CA LEU A 552 2.83 2.63 30.21
C LEU A 552 2.43 3.40 31.46
N VAL A 553 1.96 4.64 31.31
CA VAL A 553 1.54 5.48 32.44
C VAL A 553 0.38 4.85 33.19
N TRP A 554 -0.62 4.33 32.48
CA TRP A 554 -1.77 3.67 33.12
C TRP A 554 -1.42 2.32 33.73
N PHE A 555 -0.48 1.58 33.14
CA PHE A 555 0.02 0.36 33.74
C PHE A 555 0.68 0.61 35.10
N PHE A 556 1.55 1.63 35.19
CA PHE A 556 2.24 1.94 36.46
C PHE A 556 1.29 2.46 37.55
N ASP A 557 0.25 3.21 37.20
CA ASP A 557 -0.70 3.75 38.19
C ASP A 557 -1.49 2.61 38.87
N ASN A 558 -1.91 1.61 38.09
CA ASN A 558 -2.68 0.46 38.59
C ASN A 558 -1.87 -0.39 39.60
N ASP A 559 -0.56 -0.56 39.35
CA ASP A 559 0.32 -1.28 40.27
C ASP A 559 0.43 -0.55 41.62
N THR A 560 0.48 0.79 41.62
CA THR A 560 0.65 1.54 42.88
C THR A 560 -0.56 1.47 43.81
N GLU A 561 -1.79 1.39 43.28
CA GLU A 561 -2.97 1.18 44.11
C GLU A 561 -2.91 -0.18 44.81
N LEU A 562 -2.41 -1.21 44.12
CA LEU A 562 -2.28 -2.58 44.64
C LEU A 562 -1.26 -2.71 45.78
N TRP A 563 -0.25 -1.83 45.84
CA TRP A 563 0.68 -1.76 46.96
C TRP A 563 0.14 -0.95 48.15
N SER A 564 -0.90 -0.14 47.95
CA SER A 564 -1.46 0.74 48.97
C SER A 564 -2.66 0.14 49.72
N SER A 565 -3.26 -0.93 49.18
CA SER A 565 -4.34 -1.72 49.78
C SER A 565 -3.83 -2.98 50.45
#